data_AF-A0A367IT09-F1
#
_entry.id   AF-A0A367IT09-F1
#
_cell.length_a   1.000
_cell.length_b   1.000
_cell.length_c   1.000
_cell.angle_alpha   90.00
_cell.angle_beta   90.00
_cell.angle_gamma   90.00
#
_symmetry.space_group_name_H-M   'P 1'
#
loop_
_entity.id
_entity.type
_entity.pdbx_description
1 polymer ?
#
loop_
_entity_poly.entity_id
_entity_poly.type
_entity_poly.pdbx_seq_one_letter_code
_entity_poly.pdbx_strand_id
1 'polypeptide(L)'
;MVDKLIGMVVSKQTRAMVRAIIKTANAFGQGFRATGLQMLKAALIIQKFYELRPMPPFSKPIQNIAFIDDACHYFGFALIAYGWRGLCYLGAYGQYVRGFKDRRSNRMAIIRYLQLNPEDLLGYEYSLRKGASFQPSYYVAIDRSRKAIVLSIRGTWSLYDAITDLVCEYVPWKGGLVHSGMLASAQWFYTGLIPQIFRYIYHHNEELERFIITGHSLGGGTASLLMMMVANHVDELRSLTNNPLFDVHCYNYAPAAVCSIDLGKKYEQFIDSFVCHDDIVGRLSYGSAMKLKELILDTISTYTTLGGFRKTMAHAESRKVCFDIIRERLKELNNVSKTMYPSLYIPGKVIQILRAKENKISKSQNKDENEDMHKIKSRRSSITVVENVSKHIPGTAKVHYTLHYITSAISDEMTLTKTCIEDHMISAYQNAFTSIKDHYLKDD
;
A
#
# COMPACT_ATOMS: atom_id res chain seq x y z
N MET A 1 8.41 20.36 27.59
CA MET A 1 9.66 20.98 27.10
C MET A 1 10.52 19.98 26.31
N VAL A 2 10.65 18.73 26.75
CA VAL A 2 11.35 17.63 26.04
C VAL A 2 10.75 17.32 24.65
N ASP A 3 9.42 17.32 24.49
CA ASP A 3 8.77 17.13 23.19
C ASP A 3 9.05 18.25 22.17
N LYS A 4 9.28 19.49 22.65
CA LYS A 4 9.67 20.63 21.80
C LYS A 4 11.13 20.52 21.34
N LEU A 5 12.02 20.04 22.20
CA LEU A 5 13.45 19.83 21.90
C LEU A 5 13.70 18.63 20.96
N ILE A 6 13.00 17.51 21.17
CA ILE A 6 12.96 16.38 20.21
C ILE A 6 12.35 16.83 18.87
N GLY A 7 11.43 17.81 18.95
CA GLY A 7 10.81 18.55 17.84
C GLY A 7 11.79 19.07 16.77
N MET A 8 12.95 19.54 17.21
CA MET A 8 13.92 20.29 16.38
C MET A 8 15.02 19.40 15.75
N VAL A 9 15.28 18.20 16.29
CA VAL A 9 16.41 17.35 15.88
C VAL A 9 15.98 16.10 15.11
N VAL A 10 14.72 15.67 15.26
CA VAL A 10 14.21 14.42 14.69
C VAL A 10 13.07 14.71 13.70
N SER A 11 13.07 14.05 12.54
CA SER A 11 12.05 14.26 11.50
C SER A 11 10.63 13.93 12.01
N LYS A 12 9.60 14.59 11.46
CA LYS A 12 8.19 14.32 11.79
C LYS A 12 7.84 12.84 11.57
N GLN A 13 8.40 12.25 10.52
CA GLN A 13 8.23 10.86 10.14
C GLN A 13 8.78 9.90 11.20
N THR A 14 9.99 10.16 11.68
CA THR A 14 10.63 9.33 12.71
C THR A 14 9.84 9.38 14.03
N ARG A 15 9.27 10.54 14.38
CA ARG A 15 8.38 10.64 15.56
C ARG A 15 7.07 9.88 15.36
N ALA A 16 6.50 9.90 14.16
CA ALA A 16 5.32 9.11 13.85
C ALA A 16 5.61 7.61 13.96
N MET A 17 6.76 7.16 13.47
CA MET A 17 7.23 5.78 13.61
C MET A 17 7.38 5.35 15.06
N VAL A 18 8.02 6.16 15.92
CA VAL A 18 8.14 5.83 17.36
C VAL A 18 6.78 5.77 18.04
N ARG A 19 5.86 6.68 17.72
CA ARG A 19 4.48 6.63 18.24
C ARG A 19 3.74 5.38 17.78
N ALA A 20 3.91 4.99 16.51
CA ALA A 20 3.38 3.75 15.98
C ALA A 20 3.91 2.55 16.77
N ILE A 21 5.22 2.47 17.02
CA ILE A 21 5.84 1.41 17.83
C ILE A 21 5.27 1.37 19.26
N ILE A 22 5.16 2.52 19.94
CA ILE A 22 4.60 2.59 21.30
C ILE A 22 3.13 2.15 21.31
N LYS A 23 2.32 2.65 20.37
CA LYS A 23 0.90 2.27 20.25
C LYS A 23 0.74 0.77 20.00
N THR A 24 1.57 0.23 19.11
CA THR A 24 1.66 -1.20 18.80
C THR A 24 1.94 -2.00 20.08
N ALA A 25 2.95 -1.62 20.87
CA ALA A 25 3.26 -2.28 22.14
C ALA A 25 2.11 -2.27 23.14
N ASN A 26 1.45 -1.12 23.28
CA ASN A 26 0.32 -0.95 24.19
C ASN A 26 -0.88 -1.80 23.74
N ALA A 27 -1.13 -1.87 22.44
CA ALA A 27 -2.19 -2.71 21.87
C ALA A 27 -1.96 -4.20 22.15
N PHE A 28 -0.70 -4.66 22.19
CA PHE A 28 -0.36 -6.03 22.57
C PHE A 28 -0.34 -6.30 24.09
N GLY A 29 -0.62 -5.30 24.94
CA GLY A 29 -0.46 -5.43 26.39
C GLY A 29 0.98 -5.69 26.83
N GLN A 30 1.96 -5.42 25.96
CA GLN A 30 3.33 -5.92 26.06
C GLN A 30 4.34 -4.87 26.53
N GLY A 31 3.89 -3.92 27.37
CA GLY A 31 4.61 -2.74 27.85
C GLY A 31 6.13 -2.81 27.74
N PHE A 32 6.72 -1.91 26.95
CA PHE A 32 8.18 -1.80 26.86
C PHE A 32 8.74 -1.43 28.23
N ARG A 33 9.66 -2.25 28.77
CA ARG A 33 10.49 -1.89 29.93
C ARG A 33 11.60 -0.89 29.53
N ALA A 34 11.24 0.09 28.70
CA ALA A 34 12.14 1.10 28.15
C ALA A 34 11.41 2.43 28.05
N THR A 35 12.12 3.52 28.34
CA THR A 35 11.59 4.88 28.19
C THR A 35 11.39 5.22 26.70
N GLY A 36 10.44 6.11 26.40
CA GLY A 36 10.23 6.59 25.02
C GLY A 36 11.51 7.18 24.37
N LEU A 37 12.42 7.74 25.17
CA LEU A 37 13.71 8.24 24.70
C LEU A 37 14.69 7.10 24.32
N GLN A 38 14.72 6.00 25.08
CA GLN A 38 15.50 4.81 24.73
C GLN A 38 14.95 4.17 23.46
N MET A 39 13.63 4.05 23.35
CA MET A 39 12.97 3.54 22.14
C MET A 39 13.27 4.40 20.91
N LEU A 40 13.24 5.73 21.04
CA LEU A 40 13.59 6.65 19.96
C LEU A 40 15.05 6.46 19.51
N LYS A 41 16.00 6.34 20.45
CA LYS A 41 17.42 6.10 20.14
C LYS A 41 17.63 4.77 19.41
N ALA A 42 16.98 3.70 19.88
CA ALA A 42 17.05 2.40 19.22
C ALA A 42 16.42 2.43 17.82
N ALA A 43 15.24 3.03 17.68
CA ALA A 43 14.58 3.19 16.39
C ALA A 43 15.44 3.96 15.38
N LEU A 44 16.17 5.00 15.82
CA LEU A 44 17.12 5.75 14.98
C LEU A 44 18.32 4.88 14.54
N ILE A 45 18.85 4.04 15.43
CA ILE A 45 19.94 3.11 15.09
C ILE A 45 19.44 2.06 14.08
N ILE A 46 18.29 1.43 14.34
CA ILE A 46 17.68 0.43 13.45
C ILE A 46 17.35 1.05 12.08
N GLN A 47 16.84 2.28 12.08
CA GLN A 47 16.59 3.02 10.84
C GLN A 47 17.88 3.27 10.06
N LYS A 48 18.96 3.64 10.74
CA LYS A 48 20.26 3.81 10.10
C LYS A 48 20.82 2.48 9.58
N PHE A 49 20.57 1.39 10.29
CA PHE A 49 20.92 0.04 9.87
C PHE A 49 20.23 -0.32 8.55
N TYR A 50 18.90 -0.14 8.45
CA TYR A 50 18.17 -0.39 7.21
C TYR A 50 18.58 0.55 6.07
N GLU A 51 18.89 1.82 6.35
CA GLU A 51 19.37 2.78 5.35
C GLU A 51 20.71 2.37 4.72
N LEU A 52 21.60 1.72 5.47
CA LEU A 52 22.91 1.25 4.99
C LEU A 52 22.91 -0.22 4.54
N ARG A 53 21.80 -0.94 4.71
CA ARG A 53 21.69 -2.33 4.27
C ARG A 53 21.63 -2.35 2.73
N PRO A 54 22.45 -3.16 2.05
CA PRO A 54 22.32 -3.32 0.61
C PRO A 54 20.94 -3.90 0.29
N MET A 55 20.25 -3.30 -0.68
CA MET A 55 18.99 -3.85 -1.17
C MET A 55 19.28 -5.20 -1.87
N PRO A 56 18.44 -6.23 -1.67
CA PRO A 56 18.55 -7.44 -2.45
C PRO A 56 18.37 -7.13 -3.94
N PRO A 57 18.98 -7.91 -4.85
CA PRO A 57 18.78 -7.73 -6.28
C PRO A 57 17.30 -7.91 -6.61
N PHE A 58 16.70 -6.92 -7.28
CA PHE A 58 15.32 -7.00 -7.73
C PHE A 58 15.23 -7.86 -8.99
N SER A 59 14.06 -8.48 -9.17
CA SER A 59 13.69 -9.07 -10.46
C SER A 59 13.70 -8.00 -11.56
N LYS A 60 13.75 -8.42 -12.83
CA LYS A 60 13.64 -7.47 -13.94
C LYS A 60 12.30 -6.70 -13.83
N PRO A 61 12.27 -5.40 -14.19
CA PRO A 61 11.02 -4.65 -14.21
C PRO A 61 9.98 -5.36 -15.07
N ILE A 62 8.73 -5.41 -14.60
CA ILE A 62 7.60 -5.94 -15.36
C ILE A 62 7.39 -5.07 -16.60
N GLN A 63 7.27 -5.70 -17.77
CA GLN A 63 7.10 -5.03 -19.08
C GLN A 63 5.74 -5.34 -19.73
N ASN A 64 4.90 -6.17 -19.11
CA ASN A 64 3.59 -6.51 -19.65
C ASN A 64 2.66 -5.29 -19.55
N ILE A 65 2.41 -4.63 -20.69
CA ILE A 65 1.65 -3.39 -20.78
C ILE A 65 0.20 -3.60 -20.32
N ALA A 66 -0.47 -4.67 -20.75
CA ALA A 66 -1.84 -4.96 -20.36
C ALA A 66 -1.98 -5.14 -18.83
N PHE A 67 -1.04 -5.86 -18.21
CA PHE A 67 -1.01 -6.00 -16.75
C PHE A 67 -0.76 -4.66 -16.03
N ILE A 68 0.16 -3.84 -16.55
CA ILE A 68 0.45 -2.51 -16.00
C ILE A 68 -0.79 -1.61 -16.09
N ASP A 69 -1.51 -1.67 -17.21
CA ASP A 69 -2.73 -0.91 -17.43
C ASP A 69 -3.86 -1.35 -16.48
N ASP A 70 -4.08 -2.66 -16.29
CA ASP A 70 -5.02 -3.18 -15.29
C ASP A 70 -4.64 -2.71 -13.87
N ALA A 71 -3.36 -2.77 -13.51
CA ALA A 71 -2.85 -2.32 -12.22
C ALA A 71 -3.06 -0.81 -11.99
N CYS A 72 -2.82 0.02 -13.00
CA CYS A 72 -3.09 1.46 -12.93
C CYS A 72 -4.60 1.75 -12.85
N HIS A 73 -5.41 1.00 -13.58
CA HIS A 73 -6.85 1.21 -13.69
C HIS A 73 -7.58 0.86 -12.39
N TYR A 74 -7.37 -0.36 -11.87
CA TYR A 74 -8.06 -0.81 -10.66
C TYR A 74 -7.56 -0.14 -9.38
N PHE A 75 -6.41 0.55 -9.42
CA PHE A 75 -5.99 1.44 -8.34
C PHE A 75 -7.00 2.58 -8.13
N GLY A 76 -7.55 3.16 -9.22
CA GLY A 76 -8.60 4.17 -9.15
C GLY A 76 -9.86 3.67 -8.43
N PHE A 77 -10.23 2.41 -8.67
CA PHE A 77 -11.36 1.77 -7.99
C PHE A 77 -11.10 1.54 -6.49
N ALA A 78 -9.91 1.07 -6.10
CA ALA A 78 -9.54 0.92 -4.70
C ALA A 78 -9.53 2.28 -3.97
N LEU A 79 -9.01 3.30 -4.66
CA LEU A 79 -8.84 4.65 -4.15
C LEU A 79 -10.17 5.34 -3.81
N ILE A 80 -11.14 5.28 -4.72
CA ILE A 80 -12.42 5.98 -4.53
C ILE A 80 -13.33 5.29 -3.52
N ALA A 81 -12.98 4.08 -3.05
CA ALA A 81 -13.67 3.43 -1.94
C ALA A 81 -13.71 4.32 -0.69
N TYR A 82 -12.74 5.22 -0.52
CA TYR A 82 -12.71 6.22 0.55
C TYR A 82 -13.71 7.38 0.38
N GLY A 83 -14.41 7.46 -0.75
CA GLY A 83 -15.45 8.44 -1.03
C GLY A 83 -14.94 9.88 -1.11
N TRP A 84 -15.82 10.86 -0.86
CA TRP A 84 -15.49 12.28 -1.03
C TRP A 84 -14.37 12.76 -0.09
N ARG A 85 -14.28 12.17 1.10
CA ARG A 85 -13.18 12.46 2.05
C ARG A 85 -11.84 11.99 1.51
N GLY A 86 -11.83 10.95 0.70
CA GLY A 86 -10.61 10.40 0.08
C GLY A 86 -10.09 11.40 -0.93
N LEU A 87 -10.99 11.92 -1.76
CA LEU A 87 -10.69 12.99 -2.71
C LEU A 87 -10.17 14.27 -2.03
N CYS A 88 -10.69 14.63 -0.84
CA CYS A 88 -10.10 15.72 -0.04
C CYS A 88 -8.65 15.44 0.33
N TYR A 89 -8.38 14.23 0.84
CA TYR A 89 -7.05 13.85 1.29
C TYR A 89 -6.00 13.91 0.17
N LEU A 90 -6.41 13.60 -1.07
CA LEU A 90 -5.55 13.61 -2.25
C LEU A 90 -5.41 14.99 -2.91
N GLY A 91 -6.10 16.02 -2.39
CA GLY A 91 -6.18 17.33 -3.05
C GLY A 91 -7.02 17.35 -4.33
N ALA A 92 -7.63 16.22 -4.71
CA ALA A 92 -8.47 16.08 -5.90
C ALA A 92 -9.92 16.60 -5.71
N TYR A 93 -10.29 17.00 -4.48
CA TYR A 93 -11.63 17.53 -4.18
C TYR A 93 -12.02 18.71 -5.06
N GLY A 94 -11.05 19.55 -5.43
CA GLY A 94 -11.25 20.68 -6.34
C GLY A 94 -11.88 20.27 -7.68
N GLN A 95 -11.37 19.19 -8.27
CA GLN A 95 -11.70 18.77 -9.63
C GLN A 95 -13.04 18.02 -9.70
N TYR A 96 -13.30 17.16 -8.72
CA TYR A 96 -14.45 16.23 -8.79
C TYR A 96 -15.62 16.64 -7.89
N VAL A 97 -15.43 17.62 -7.00
CA VAL A 97 -16.38 17.87 -5.91
C VAL A 97 -16.65 19.36 -5.65
N ARG A 98 -15.65 20.23 -5.81
CA ARG A 98 -15.72 21.68 -5.51
C ARG A 98 -16.48 22.45 -6.61
N GLY A 99 -17.80 22.46 -6.51
CA GLY A 99 -18.68 23.18 -7.44
C GLY A 99 -20.08 22.58 -7.53
N PHE A 100 -20.23 21.34 -7.08
CA PHE A 100 -21.51 20.64 -7.08
C PHE A 100 -22.27 20.81 -5.75
N LYS A 101 -23.59 20.84 -5.83
CA LYS A 101 -24.47 20.99 -4.65
C LYS A 101 -24.35 19.81 -3.66
N ASP A 102 -24.02 18.62 -4.17
CA ASP A 102 -23.93 17.34 -3.46
C ASP A 102 -22.50 16.96 -3.04
N ARG A 103 -21.64 17.95 -2.78
CA ARG A 103 -20.21 17.84 -2.47
C ARG A 103 -19.77 16.88 -1.34
N ARG A 104 -20.70 16.29 -0.59
CA ARG A 104 -20.43 15.29 0.47
C ARG A 104 -21.06 13.93 0.18
N SER A 105 -21.54 13.71 -1.04
CA SER A 105 -22.11 12.45 -1.47
C SER A 105 -21.01 11.47 -1.89
N ASN A 106 -20.88 10.34 -1.19
CA ASN A 106 -19.97 9.27 -1.61
C ASN A 106 -20.37 8.69 -2.96
N ARG A 107 -21.67 8.51 -3.20
CA ARG A 107 -22.23 8.10 -4.49
C ARG A 107 -21.69 8.96 -5.63
N MET A 108 -21.73 10.28 -5.46
CA MET A 108 -21.34 11.21 -6.52
C MET A 108 -19.83 11.40 -6.61
N ALA A 109 -19.10 11.20 -5.51
CA ALA A 109 -17.65 11.07 -5.57
C ALA A 109 -17.23 9.87 -6.44
N ILE A 110 -17.86 8.69 -6.27
CA ILE A 110 -17.59 7.49 -7.07
C ILE A 110 -17.88 7.75 -8.55
N ILE A 111 -19.09 8.16 -8.86
CA ILE A 111 -19.54 8.37 -10.25
C ILE A 111 -18.65 9.40 -10.98
N ARG A 112 -18.32 10.52 -10.34
CA ARG A 112 -17.51 11.57 -10.99
C ARG A 112 -16.04 11.19 -11.13
N TYR A 113 -15.48 10.52 -10.14
CA TYR A 113 -14.07 10.17 -10.15
C TYR A 113 -13.77 9.07 -11.17
N LEU A 114 -14.61 8.03 -11.19
CA LEU A 114 -14.50 6.91 -12.13
C LEU A 114 -15.16 7.19 -13.49
N GLN A 115 -15.83 8.34 -13.64
CA GLN A 115 -16.58 8.72 -14.85
C GLN A 115 -17.61 7.66 -15.27
N LEU A 116 -18.30 7.07 -14.28
CA LEU A 116 -19.32 6.04 -14.49
C LEU A 116 -20.65 6.66 -14.91
N ASN A 117 -21.47 5.90 -15.64
CA ASN A 117 -22.89 6.23 -15.71
C ASN A 117 -23.54 5.98 -14.34
N PRO A 118 -24.52 6.79 -13.91
CA PRO A 118 -25.13 6.63 -12.59
C PRO A 118 -25.75 5.25 -12.30
N GLU A 119 -26.22 4.56 -13.32
CA GLU A 119 -26.77 3.20 -13.30
C GLU A 119 -25.71 2.11 -13.13
N ASP A 120 -24.45 2.40 -13.49
CA ASP A 120 -23.34 1.45 -13.37
C ASP A 120 -22.86 1.31 -11.93
N LEU A 121 -23.28 2.19 -11.02
CA LEU A 121 -23.06 2.05 -9.59
C LEU A 121 -24.20 1.22 -8.96
N LEU A 122 -24.02 -0.11 -8.96
CA LEU A 122 -25.04 -1.07 -8.54
C LEU A 122 -25.38 -0.99 -7.05
N GLY A 123 -24.39 -0.70 -6.20
CA GLY A 123 -24.61 -0.62 -4.77
C GLY A 123 -23.42 -0.02 -4.03
N TYR A 124 -23.69 0.59 -2.87
CA TYR A 124 -22.64 1.10 -1.99
C TYR A 124 -23.12 1.13 -0.55
N GLU A 125 -22.20 0.90 0.39
CA GLU A 125 -22.48 0.98 1.82
C GLU A 125 -21.35 1.73 2.51
N TYR A 126 -21.70 2.83 3.18
CA TYR A 126 -20.76 3.68 3.92
C TYR A 126 -21.18 3.83 5.39
N SER A 127 -22.03 2.93 5.87
CA SER A 127 -22.61 2.94 7.21
C SER A 127 -21.56 2.94 8.32
N LEU A 128 -21.57 4.02 9.10
CA LEU A 128 -21.03 4.08 10.46
C LEU A 128 -22.12 3.62 11.45
N ARG A 129 -22.70 2.43 11.26
CA ARG A 129 -23.68 1.91 12.23
C ARG A 129 -22.93 1.59 13.52
N LYS A 130 -23.38 2.14 14.66
CA LYS A 130 -22.91 1.70 15.99
C LYS A 130 -23.12 0.18 16.08
N GLY A 131 -22.03 -0.57 16.29
CA GLY A 131 -22.06 -2.03 16.40
C GLY A 131 -21.81 -2.82 15.11
N ALA A 132 -21.57 -2.17 13.97
CA ALA A 132 -21.18 -2.84 12.72
C ALA A 132 -19.67 -3.18 12.69
N SER A 133 -19.20 -3.89 13.73
CA SER A 133 -17.83 -4.40 13.75
C SER A 133 -17.60 -5.34 12.56
N PHE A 134 -16.43 -5.26 11.93
CA PHE A 134 -16.04 -6.11 10.80
C PHE A 134 -16.90 -5.97 9.53
N GLN A 135 -17.66 -4.89 9.36
CA GLN A 135 -18.42 -4.60 8.14
C GLN A 135 -17.84 -3.35 7.45
N PRO A 136 -16.74 -3.48 6.69
CA PRO A 136 -16.09 -2.33 6.08
C PRO A 136 -16.98 -1.69 5.00
N SER A 137 -16.79 -0.39 4.77
CA SER A 137 -17.47 0.29 3.66
C SER A 137 -17.04 -0.30 2.32
N TYR A 138 -17.94 -0.31 1.35
CA TYR A 138 -17.67 -0.84 0.02
C TYR A 138 -18.59 -0.22 -1.03
N TYR A 139 -18.29 -0.49 -2.29
CA TYR A 139 -19.23 -0.31 -3.38
C TYR A 139 -19.02 -1.38 -4.45
N VAL A 140 -20.06 -1.60 -5.26
CA VAL A 140 -20.07 -2.47 -6.43
C VAL A 140 -20.42 -1.63 -7.64
N ALA A 141 -19.60 -1.71 -8.69
CA ALA A 141 -19.80 -0.96 -9.92
C ALA A 141 -19.51 -1.80 -11.16
N ILE A 142 -20.14 -1.44 -12.28
CA ILE A 142 -19.82 -1.96 -13.60
C ILE A 142 -18.75 -1.08 -14.24
N ASP A 143 -17.66 -1.71 -14.63
CA ASP A 143 -16.62 -1.14 -15.47
C ASP A 143 -16.84 -1.60 -16.91
N ARG A 144 -17.59 -0.78 -17.67
CA ARG A 144 -17.92 -1.08 -19.06
C ARG A 144 -16.69 -1.14 -19.96
N SER A 145 -15.64 -0.37 -19.65
CA SER A 145 -14.41 -0.34 -20.45
C SER A 145 -13.67 -1.67 -20.46
N ARG A 146 -13.80 -2.46 -19.38
CA ARG A 146 -13.18 -3.78 -19.21
C ARG A 146 -14.17 -4.91 -19.07
N LYS A 147 -15.46 -4.65 -19.34
CA LYS A 147 -16.57 -5.61 -19.18
C LYS A 147 -16.53 -6.33 -17.83
N ALA A 148 -16.26 -5.58 -16.77
CA ALA A 148 -16.01 -6.12 -15.44
C ALA A 148 -17.04 -5.64 -14.44
N ILE A 149 -17.48 -6.53 -13.54
CA ILE A 149 -18.11 -6.13 -12.29
C ILE A 149 -17.02 -6.00 -11.21
N VAL A 150 -16.97 -4.86 -10.52
CA VAL A 150 -15.91 -4.53 -9.57
C VAL A 150 -16.50 -4.36 -8.17
N LEU A 151 -16.07 -5.20 -7.23
CA LEU A 151 -16.29 -5.01 -5.79
C LEU A 151 -15.07 -4.31 -5.18
N SER A 152 -15.27 -3.08 -4.68
CA SER A 152 -14.20 -2.31 -4.03
C SER A 152 -14.43 -2.22 -2.53
N ILE A 153 -13.46 -2.71 -1.75
CA ILE A 153 -13.51 -2.78 -0.28
C ILE A 153 -12.59 -1.70 0.30
N ARG A 154 -13.17 -0.83 1.12
CA ARG A 154 -12.47 0.28 1.72
C ARG A 154 -11.66 -0.16 2.94
N GLY A 155 -10.42 0.32 3.05
CA GLY A 155 -9.61 0.21 4.26
C GLY A 155 -9.89 1.28 5.32
N THR A 156 -9.10 1.24 6.39
CA THR A 156 -9.21 2.18 7.52
C THR A 156 -8.71 3.58 7.16
N TRP A 157 -9.30 4.63 7.76
CA TRP A 157 -8.89 6.05 7.54
C TRP A 157 -7.55 6.41 8.18
N SER A 158 -7.23 5.75 9.28
CA SER A 158 -6.13 6.11 10.17
C SER A 158 -5.13 4.96 10.17
N LEU A 159 -3.87 5.28 9.85
CA LEU A 159 -2.77 4.33 10.00
C LEU A 159 -2.66 3.82 11.44
N TYR A 160 -2.97 4.66 12.44
CA TYR A 160 -2.93 4.22 13.83
C TYR A 160 -4.05 3.25 14.16
N ASP A 161 -5.21 3.38 13.52
CA ASP A 161 -6.32 2.44 13.69
C ASP A 161 -5.97 1.15 12.95
N ALA A 162 -5.40 1.24 11.74
CA ALA A 162 -4.84 0.10 11.02
C ALA A 162 -3.82 -0.67 11.87
N ILE A 163 -2.90 0.02 12.56
CA ILE A 163 -1.97 -0.62 13.49
C ILE A 163 -2.71 -1.39 14.58
N THR A 164 -3.73 -0.78 15.20
CA THR A 164 -4.51 -1.44 16.26
C THR A 164 -5.31 -2.62 15.72
N ASP A 165 -5.86 -2.50 14.52
CA ASP A 165 -6.63 -3.57 13.87
C ASP A 165 -5.72 -4.75 13.50
N LEU A 166 -4.51 -4.50 12.99
CA LEU A 166 -3.51 -5.52 12.62
C LEU A 166 -2.94 -6.28 13.83
N VAL A 167 -3.22 -5.78 15.04
CA VAL A 167 -2.87 -6.35 16.34
C VAL A 167 -4.04 -7.22 16.84
N CYS A 168 -4.49 -8.15 15.99
CA CYS A 168 -5.62 -9.04 16.29
C CYS A 168 -5.20 -10.50 16.41
N GLU A 169 -6.12 -11.31 16.94
CA GLU A 169 -5.98 -12.75 17.08
C GLU A 169 -5.84 -13.45 15.72
N TYR A 170 -5.02 -14.49 15.68
CA TYR A 170 -4.90 -15.38 14.53
C TYR A 170 -5.82 -16.57 14.72
N VAL A 171 -6.55 -16.93 13.67
CA VAL A 171 -7.44 -18.09 13.67
C VAL A 171 -7.00 -19.09 12.60
N PRO A 172 -7.07 -20.41 12.88
CA PRO A 172 -6.88 -21.42 11.85
C PRO A 172 -7.97 -21.31 10.78
N TRP A 173 -7.56 -21.29 9.51
CA TRP A 173 -8.49 -21.26 8.38
C TRP A 173 -7.84 -21.84 7.12
N LYS A 174 -8.55 -22.74 6.42
CA LYS A 174 -8.08 -23.42 5.19
C LYS A 174 -6.67 -24.05 5.31
N GLY A 175 -6.33 -24.60 6.47
CA GLY A 175 -5.02 -25.23 6.72
C GLY A 175 -3.88 -24.24 6.96
N GLY A 176 -4.17 -22.94 7.09
CA GLY A 176 -3.22 -21.90 7.46
C GLY A 176 -3.71 -21.07 8.66
N LEU A 177 -2.98 -20.01 8.97
CA LEU A 177 -3.39 -19.00 9.95
C LEU A 177 -3.83 -17.74 9.22
N VAL A 178 -4.88 -17.09 9.71
CA VAL A 178 -5.34 -15.81 9.17
C VAL A 178 -5.72 -14.82 10.25
N HIS A 179 -5.72 -13.54 9.89
CA HIS A 179 -6.18 -12.46 10.73
C HIS A 179 -7.70 -12.56 10.99
N SER A 180 -8.12 -12.73 12.25
CA SER A 180 -9.53 -13.00 12.62
C SER A 180 -10.51 -11.92 12.15
N GLY A 181 -10.19 -10.64 12.40
CA GLY A 181 -11.07 -9.53 12.03
C GLY A 181 -11.31 -9.41 10.52
N MET A 182 -10.27 -9.52 9.70
CA MET A 182 -10.41 -9.47 8.24
C MET A 182 -11.06 -10.74 7.68
N LEU A 183 -10.86 -11.90 8.33
CA LEU A 183 -11.62 -13.11 7.98
C LEU A 183 -13.12 -12.90 8.23
N ALA A 184 -13.50 -12.34 9.38
CA ALA A 184 -14.90 -12.05 9.69
C ALA A 184 -15.52 -11.08 8.68
N SER A 185 -14.77 -10.04 8.27
CA SER A 185 -15.20 -9.14 7.20
C SER A 185 -15.36 -9.83 5.85
N ALA A 186 -14.41 -10.69 5.47
CA ALA A 186 -14.50 -11.46 4.23
C ALA A 186 -15.71 -12.42 4.26
N GLN A 187 -15.95 -13.11 5.38
CA GLN A 187 -17.11 -13.98 5.55
C GLN A 187 -18.42 -13.21 5.43
N TRP A 188 -18.51 -12.00 5.99
CA TRP A 188 -19.70 -11.17 5.86
C TRP A 188 -20.02 -10.81 4.40
N PHE A 189 -19.01 -10.42 3.62
CA PHE A 189 -19.18 -10.20 2.17
C PHE A 189 -19.56 -11.48 1.44
N TYR A 190 -18.89 -12.59 1.79
CA TYR A 190 -19.10 -13.87 1.17
C TYR A 190 -20.54 -14.38 1.35
N THR A 191 -21.12 -14.20 2.54
CA THR A 191 -22.51 -14.61 2.80
C THR A 191 -23.54 -13.59 2.31
N GLY A 192 -23.23 -12.30 2.43
CA GLY A 192 -24.20 -11.23 2.22
C GLY A 192 -24.23 -10.68 0.80
N LEU A 193 -23.09 -10.61 0.12
CA LEU A 193 -22.93 -9.85 -1.13
C LEU A 193 -22.54 -10.72 -2.33
N ILE A 194 -21.65 -11.69 -2.16
CA ILE A 194 -21.18 -12.55 -3.27
C ILE A 194 -22.33 -13.26 -4.01
N PRO A 195 -23.34 -13.85 -3.33
CA PRO A 195 -24.46 -14.49 -4.05
C PRO A 195 -25.26 -13.51 -4.91
N GLN A 196 -25.37 -12.24 -4.49
CA GLN A 196 -26.06 -11.20 -5.25
C GLN A 196 -25.24 -10.79 -6.48
N ILE A 197 -23.91 -10.67 -6.33
CA ILE A 197 -23.00 -10.41 -7.45
C ILE A 197 -23.05 -11.55 -8.46
N PHE A 198 -23.02 -12.81 -8.01
CA PHE A 198 -23.08 -13.98 -8.89
C PHE A 198 -24.40 -14.03 -9.65
N ARG A 199 -25.52 -13.73 -8.98
CA ARG A 199 -26.82 -13.61 -9.63
C ARG A 199 -26.83 -12.51 -10.69
N TYR A 200 -26.20 -11.36 -10.41
CA TYR A 200 -26.09 -10.28 -11.38
C TYR A 200 -25.27 -10.71 -12.60
N ILE A 201 -24.10 -11.35 -12.37
CA ILE A 201 -23.23 -11.90 -13.43
C ILE A 201 -24.01 -12.88 -14.31
N TYR A 202 -24.77 -13.80 -13.70
CA TYR A 202 -25.59 -14.76 -14.43
C TYR A 202 -26.60 -14.08 -15.36
N HIS A 203 -27.27 -13.02 -14.91
CA HIS A 203 -28.26 -12.30 -15.72
C HIS A 203 -27.65 -11.37 -16.79
N HIS A 204 -26.37 -11.04 -16.69
CA HIS A 204 -25.66 -10.14 -17.62
C HIS A 204 -24.40 -10.80 -18.19
N ASN A 205 -24.43 -12.13 -18.37
CA ASN A 205 -23.26 -12.92 -18.76
C ASN A 205 -22.73 -12.58 -20.17
N GLU A 206 -23.56 -12.01 -21.04
CA GLU A 206 -23.17 -11.56 -22.38
C GLU A 206 -22.40 -10.22 -22.34
N GLU A 207 -22.60 -9.42 -21.28
CA GLU A 207 -21.99 -8.10 -21.11
C GLU A 207 -20.73 -8.13 -20.23
N LEU A 208 -20.58 -9.18 -19.41
CA LEU A 208 -19.52 -9.29 -18.41
C LEU A 208 -18.57 -10.45 -18.73
N GLU A 209 -17.29 -10.13 -18.74
CA GLU A 209 -16.21 -11.09 -18.93
C GLU A 209 -15.37 -11.27 -17.67
N ARG A 210 -15.51 -10.37 -16.68
CA ARG A 210 -14.66 -10.36 -15.48
C ARG A 210 -15.40 -10.04 -14.19
N PHE A 211 -14.97 -10.67 -13.09
CA PHE A 211 -15.30 -10.28 -11.73
C PHE A 211 -14.03 -9.88 -10.97
N ILE A 212 -13.94 -8.59 -10.61
CA ILE A 212 -12.77 -8.01 -9.96
C ILE A 212 -13.09 -7.64 -8.52
N ILE A 213 -12.21 -8.04 -7.60
CA ILE A 213 -12.23 -7.57 -6.20
C ILE A 213 -11.01 -6.68 -5.99
N THR A 214 -11.20 -5.50 -5.41
CA THR A 214 -10.10 -4.55 -5.19
C THR A 214 -10.18 -3.92 -3.81
N GLY A 215 -9.04 -3.56 -3.25
CA GLY A 215 -8.98 -2.96 -1.93
C GLY A 215 -7.63 -2.31 -1.62
N HIS A 216 -7.65 -1.40 -0.65
CA HIS A 216 -6.45 -0.72 -0.17
C HIS A 216 -6.22 -0.95 1.33
N SER A 217 -4.97 -1.07 1.78
CA SER A 217 -4.63 -1.26 3.20
C SER A 217 -5.36 -2.47 3.79
N LEU A 218 -6.10 -2.32 4.89
CA LEU A 218 -6.95 -3.37 5.45
C LEU A 218 -8.00 -3.90 4.47
N GLY A 219 -8.53 -3.03 3.59
CA GLY A 219 -9.49 -3.43 2.58
C GLY A 219 -8.89 -4.43 1.58
N GLY A 220 -7.61 -4.29 1.24
CA GLY A 220 -6.89 -5.24 0.38
C GLY A 220 -6.64 -6.58 1.06
N GLY A 221 -6.39 -6.57 2.37
CA GLY A 221 -6.30 -7.80 3.17
C GLY A 221 -7.63 -8.57 3.20
N THR A 222 -8.74 -7.87 3.47
CA THR A 222 -10.10 -8.44 3.42
C THR A 222 -10.46 -8.93 2.02
N ALA A 223 -10.17 -8.14 0.98
CA ALA A 223 -10.40 -8.51 -0.43
C ALA A 223 -9.66 -9.80 -0.80
N SER A 224 -8.42 -9.97 -0.33
CA SER A 224 -7.65 -11.19 -0.54
C SER A 224 -8.31 -12.42 0.08
N LEU A 225 -8.71 -12.33 1.35
CA LEU A 225 -9.39 -13.46 2.02
C LEU A 225 -10.74 -13.78 1.39
N LEU A 226 -11.48 -12.76 0.94
CA LEU A 226 -12.71 -12.93 0.17
C LEU A 226 -12.43 -13.62 -1.17
N MET A 227 -11.39 -13.23 -1.89
CA MET A 227 -10.98 -13.87 -3.13
C MET A 227 -10.64 -15.35 -2.91
N MET A 228 -9.99 -15.72 -1.80
CA MET A 228 -9.74 -17.13 -1.47
C MET A 228 -11.03 -17.96 -1.26
N MET A 229 -12.14 -17.32 -0.88
CA MET A 229 -13.46 -17.96 -0.81
C MET A 229 -14.09 -18.07 -2.20
N VAL A 230 -14.11 -16.97 -2.96
CA VAL A 230 -14.64 -16.89 -4.33
C VAL A 230 -13.90 -17.81 -5.29
N ALA A 231 -12.58 -17.98 -5.12
CA ALA A 231 -11.74 -18.85 -5.94
C ALA A 231 -12.21 -20.31 -5.99
N ASN A 232 -12.94 -20.79 -4.98
CA ASN A 232 -13.50 -22.15 -4.98
C ASN A 232 -14.73 -22.30 -5.89
N HIS A 233 -15.25 -21.19 -6.43
CA HIS A 233 -16.44 -21.11 -7.28
C HIS A 233 -16.13 -20.57 -8.68
N VAL A 234 -14.85 -20.48 -9.07
CA VAL A 234 -14.47 -19.94 -10.39
C VAL A 234 -14.98 -20.82 -11.53
N ASP A 235 -14.90 -22.14 -11.39
CA ASP A 235 -15.40 -23.07 -12.41
C ASP A 235 -16.94 -23.04 -12.51
N GLU A 236 -17.62 -22.82 -11.39
CA GLU A 236 -19.06 -22.58 -11.35
C GLU A 236 -19.42 -21.28 -12.08
N LEU A 237 -18.70 -20.18 -11.83
CA LEU A 237 -18.89 -18.90 -12.52
C LEU A 237 -18.68 -19.02 -14.04
N ARG A 238 -17.63 -19.72 -14.46
CA ARG A 238 -17.35 -19.98 -15.89
C ARG A 238 -18.46 -20.78 -16.55
N SER A 239 -19.00 -21.76 -15.83
CA SER A 239 -20.14 -22.56 -16.30
C SER A 239 -21.43 -21.72 -16.36
N LEU A 240 -21.71 -20.92 -15.34
CA LEU A 240 -22.88 -20.03 -15.26
C LEU A 240 -22.89 -18.96 -16.35
N THR A 241 -21.70 -18.49 -16.76
CA THR A 241 -21.54 -17.46 -17.79
C THR A 241 -21.38 -18.04 -19.18
N ASN A 242 -21.33 -19.37 -19.33
CA ASN A 242 -20.94 -20.05 -20.56
C ASN A 242 -19.64 -19.49 -21.18
N ASN A 243 -18.72 -19.03 -20.31
CA ASN A 243 -17.48 -18.40 -20.69
C ASN A 243 -16.32 -19.09 -19.94
N PRO A 244 -15.58 -20.02 -20.58
CA PRO A 244 -14.46 -20.70 -19.94
C PRO A 244 -13.29 -19.76 -19.60
N LEU A 245 -13.26 -18.57 -20.20
CA LEU A 245 -12.26 -17.53 -19.98
C LEU A 245 -12.75 -16.44 -19.01
N PHE A 246 -13.90 -16.61 -18.36
CA PHE A 246 -14.39 -15.63 -17.38
C PHE A 246 -13.32 -15.43 -16.30
N ASP A 247 -12.85 -14.18 -16.21
CA ASP A 247 -11.72 -13.80 -15.39
C ASP A 247 -12.20 -13.43 -13.99
N VAL A 248 -11.56 -13.98 -12.96
CA VAL A 248 -11.90 -13.70 -11.57
C VAL A 248 -10.61 -13.35 -10.87
N HIS A 249 -10.44 -12.06 -10.56
CA HIS A 249 -9.14 -11.56 -10.15
C HIS A 249 -9.21 -10.50 -9.06
N CYS A 250 -8.13 -10.39 -8.29
CA CYS A 250 -8.04 -9.48 -7.17
C CYS A 250 -6.80 -8.59 -7.28
N TYR A 251 -7.03 -7.28 -7.31
CA TYR A 251 -5.96 -6.27 -7.35
C TYR A 251 -5.94 -5.50 -6.04
N ASN A 252 -4.90 -5.71 -5.23
CA ASN A 252 -4.78 -5.09 -3.91
C ASN A 252 -3.65 -4.09 -3.85
N TYR A 253 -3.87 -2.98 -3.17
CA TYR A 253 -2.92 -1.88 -3.06
C TYR A 253 -2.58 -1.64 -1.60
N ALA A 254 -1.29 -1.60 -1.26
CA ALA A 254 -0.85 -1.52 0.12
C ALA A 254 -1.48 -2.60 1.05
N PRO A 255 -1.76 -3.84 0.62
CA PRO A 255 -2.54 -4.77 1.42
C PRO A 255 -1.86 -5.09 2.75
N ALA A 256 -2.69 -5.26 3.77
CA ALA A 256 -2.27 -5.84 5.04
C ALA A 256 -1.72 -7.27 4.87
N ALA A 257 -0.78 -7.64 5.73
CA ALA A 257 -0.37 -9.03 5.89
C ALA A 257 -1.46 -9.81 6.65
N VAL A 258 -2.10 -10.79 6.00
CA VAL A 258 -3.35 -11.40 6.51
C VAL A 258 -3.36 -12.91 6.66
N CYS A 259 -2.41 -13.62 6.07
CA CYS A 259 -2.42 -15.09 6.08
C CYS A 259 -1.03 -15.71 6.23
N SER A 260 -0.95 -16.98 6.58
CA SER A 260 0.31 -17.72 6.53
C SER A 260 0.83 -17.81 5.09
N ILE A 261 2.17 -17.89 4.94
CA ILE A 261 2.83 -17.81 3.64
C ILE A 261 2.33 -18.87 2.64
N ASP A 262 2.14 -20.11 3.09
CA ASP A 262 1.71 -21.21 2.21
C ASP A 262 0.25 -21.04 1.75
N LEU A 263 -0.60 -20.49 2.63
CA LEU A 263 -1.98 -20.18 2.27
C LEU A 263 -2.02 -19.04 1.24
N GLY A 264 -1.20 -18.00 1.41
CA GLY A 264 -1.09 -16.90 0.45
C GLY A 264 -0.63 -17.36 -0.93
N LYS A 265 0.38 -18.25 -0.99
CA LYS A 265 0.92 -18.82 -2.23
C LYS A 265 -0.10 -19.68 -2.98
N LYS A 266 -0.94 -20.44 -2.28
CA LYS A 266 -1.97 -21.29 -2.89
C LYS A 266 -2.93 -20.51 -3.82
N TYR A 267 -3.08 -19.21 -3.60
CA TYR A 267 -3.99 -18.34 -4.35
C TYR A 267 -3.26 -17.29 -5.20
N GLU A 268 -1.96 -17.46 -5.48
CA GLU A 268 -1.14 -16.47 -6.19
C GLU A 268 -1.59 -16.17 -7.62
N GLN A 269 -2.34 -17.08 -8.24
CA GLN A 269 -2.89 -16.89 -9.58
C GLN A 269 -4.10 -15.92 -9.62
N PHE A 270 -4.76 -15.68 -8.49
CA PHE A 270 -5.98 -14.87 -8.41
C PHE A 270 -5.75 -13.50 -7.74
N ILE A 271 -4.57 -13.26 -7.18
CA ILE A 271 -4.31 -12.10 -6.32
C ILE A 271 -2.99 -11.47 -6.72
N ASP A 272 -3.05 -10.20 -7.15
CA ASP A 272 -1.90 -9.32 -7.31
C ASP A 272 -1.91 -8.24 -6.24
N SER A 273 -0.79 -8.13 -5.52
CA SER A 273 -0.64 -7.28 -4.35
C SER A 273 0.49 -6.26 -4.54
N PHE A 274 0.14 -4.99 -4.70
CA PHE A 274 1.10 -3.90 -4.95
C PHE A 274 1.56 -3.24 -3.66
N VAL A 275 2.88 -3.10 -3.48
CA VAL A 275 3.50 -2.52 -2.28
C VAL A 275 4.52 -1.45 -2.68
N CYS A 276 4.30 -0.19 -2.29
CA CYS A 276 5.27 0.87 -2.52
C CYS A 276 6.45 0.74 -1.55
N HIS A 277 7.67 0.65 -2.08
CA HIS A 277 8.90 0.79 -1.29
C HIS A 277 8.90 -0.02 0.02
N ASP A 278 9.08 0.65 1.14
CA ASP A 278 9.15 0.05 2.48
C ASP A 278 7.84 0.23 3.25
N ASP A 279 6.70 0.30 2.55
CA ASP A 279 5.37 0.35 3.16
C ASP A 279 5.26 -0.64 4.33
N ILE A 280 4.97 -0.08 5.50
CA ILE A 280 4.97 -0.78 6.78
C ILE A 280 3.76 -1.72 6.95
N VAL A 281 2.63 -1.49 6.28
CA VAL A 281 1.37 -2.22 6.53
C VAL A 281 1.44 -3.65 6.05
N GLY A 282 2.01 -3.87 4.87
CA GLY A 282 2.27 -5.22 4.36
C GLY A 282 3.34 -5.99 5.16
N ARG A 283 4.00 -5.32 6.11
CA ARG A 283 5.05 -5.88 6.97
C ARG A 283 4.60 -6.00 8.43
N LEU A 284 3.40 -5.53 8.76
CA LEU A 284 2.90 -5.46 10.11
C LEU A 284 1.91 -6.59 10.39
N SER A 285 2.24 -7.39 11.39
CA SER A 285 1.43 -8.46 11.96
C SER A 285 1.82 -8.61 13.44
N TYR A 286 1.02 -9.30 14.25
CA TYR A 286 1.43 -9.68 15.62
C TYR A 286 2.86 -10.24 15.67
N GLY A 287 3.16 -11.27 14.86
CA GLY A 287 4.48 -11.90 14.85
C GLY A 287 5.62 -10.93 14.51
N SER A 288 5.48 -10.16 13.42
CA SER A 288 6.53 -9.22 13.01
C SER A 288 6.71 -8.04 13.97
N ALA A 289 5.64 -7.63 14.65
CA ALA A 289 5.72 -6.60 15.68
C ALA A 289 6.40 -7.10 16.97
N MET A 290 6.20 -8.36 17.36
CA MET A 290 6.94 -8.97 18.46
C MET A 290 8.43 -9.07 18.15
N LYS A 291 8.80 -9.48 16.93
CA LYS A 291 10.19 -9.46 16.48
C LYS A 291 10.79 -8.05 16.56
N LEU A 292 10.04 -7.02 16.13
CA LEU A 292 10.50 -5.64 16.22
C LEU A 292 10.68 -5.19 17.68
N LYS A 293 9.79 -5.59 18.59
CA LYS A 293 9.91 -5.32 20.02
C LYS A 293 11.22 -5.87 20.58
N GLU A 294 11.50 -7.14 20.34
CA GLU A 294 12.74 -7.80 20.79
C GLU A 294 13.97 -7.11 20.20
N LEU A 295 13.95 -6.82 18.88
CA LEU A 295 15.04 -6.11 18.22
C LEU A 295 15.31 -4.73 18.84
N ILE A 296 14.27 -3.99 19.22
CA ILE A 296 14.40 -2.69 19.88
C ILE A 296 15.05 -2.85 21.25
N LEU A 297 14.60 -3.81 22.06
CA LEU A 297 15.16 -4.05 23.40
C LEU A 297 16.64 -4.48 23.32
N ASP A 298 16.96 -5.38 22.38
CA ASP A 298 18.34 -5.82 22.12
C ASP A 298 19.21 -4.67 21.63
N THR A 299 18.67 -3.81 20.76
CA THR A 299 19.38 -2.59 20.31
C THR A 299 19.66 -1.65 21.47
N ILE A 300 18.70 -1.49 22.41
CA ILE A 300 18.90 -0.69 23.62
C ILE A 300 20.05 -1.23 24.47
N SER A 301 20.06 -2.55 24.71
CA SER A 301 21.14 -3.21 25.44
C SER A 301 22.49 -3.05 24.74
N THR A 302 22.49 -3.24 23.42
CA THR A 302 23.69 -3.17 22.56
C THR A 302 24.32 -1.79 22.58
N TYR A 303 23.58 -0.74 22.24
CA TYR A 303 24.17 0.61 22.21
C TYR A 303 24.59 1.06 23.59
N THR A 304 23.93 0.61 24.66
CA THR A 304 24.29 0.95 26.04
C THR A 304 25.65 0.35 26.40
N THR A 305 25.87 -0.92 26.04
CA THR A 305 27.14 -1.64 26.22
C THR A 305 28.27 -1.01 25.39
N LEU A 306 27.97 -0.53 24.18
CA LEU A 306 28.94 0.12 23.29
C LEU A 306 29.28 1.58 23.68
N GLY A 307 28.92 2.02 24.88
CA GLY A 307 29.20 3.38 25.39
C GLY A 307 28.16 4.44 25.02
N GLY A 308 26.93 4.00 24.74
CA GLY A 308 25.75 4.84 24.53
C GLY A 308 25.47 5.20 23.06
N PHE A 309 24.30 5.78 22.83
CA PHE A 309 23.82 6.19 21.51
C PHE A 309 24.78 7.15 20.79
N ARG A 310 25.35 8.14 21.49
CA ARG A 310 26.25 9.13 20.87
C ARG A 310 27.52 8.47 20.33
N LYS A 311 28.18 7.63 21.14
CA LYS A 311 29.39 6.91 20.72
C LYS A 311 29.08 5.94 19.58
N THR A 312 27.99 5.17 19.74
CA THR A 312 27.52 4.24 18.70
C THR A 312 27.30 4.96 17.39
N MET A 313 26.60 6.10 17.35
CA MET A 313 26.32 6.80 16.09
C MET A 313 27.50 7.60 15.53
N ALA A 314 28.45 8.07 16.36
CA ALA A 314 29.59 8.87 15.91
C ALA A 314 30.73 8.00 15.33
N HIS A 315 31.09 6.90 15.97
CA HIS A 315 32.25 6.08 15.60
C HIS A 315 31.88 4.94 14.66
N ALA A 316 32.58 4.84 13.52
CA ALA A 316 32.29 3.84 12.49
C ALA A 316 32.44 2.40 12.98
N GLU A 317 33.45 2.13 13.81
CA GLU A 317 33.69 0.80 14.38
C GLU A 317 32.57 0.39 15.33
N SER A 318 32.18 1.26 16.28
CA SER A 318 31.04 0.99 17.18
C SER A 318 29.73 0.83 16.42
N ARG A 319 29.47 1.62 15.35
CA ARG A 319 28.31 1.41 14.46
C ARG A 319 28.34 0.03 13.84
N LYS A 320 29.48 -0.38 13.29
CA LYS A 320 29.64 -1.67 12.60
C LYS A 320 29.33 -2.83 13.55
N VAL A 321 29.93 -2.83 14.74
CA VAL A 321 29.67 -3.86 15.77
C VAL A 321 28.18 -3.90 16.15
N CYS A 322 27.56 -2.73 16.37
CA CYS A 322 26.12 -2.66 16.67
C CYS A 322 25.27 -3.24 15.53
N PHE A 323 25.62 -2.94 14.27
CA PHE A 323 24.89 -3.41 13.09
C PHE A 323 25.07 -4.91 12.84
N ASP A 324 26.25 -5.46 13.13
CA ASP A 324 26.50 -6.88 13.04
C ASP A 324 25.66 -7.64 14.09
N ILE A 325 25.56 -7.12 15.32
CA ILE A 325 24.68 -7.69 16.36
C ILE A 325 23.20 -7.63 15.93
N ILE A 326 22.72 -6.48 15.44
CA ILE A 326 21.34 -6.36 14.93
C ILE A 326 21.09 -7.36 13.80
N ARG A 327 22.05 -7.54 12.88
CA ARG A 327 21.93 -8.50 11.77
C ARG A 327 21.81 -9.94 12.25
N GLU A 328 22.63 -10.36 13.19
CA GLU A 328 22.55 -11.72 13.75
C GLU A 328 21.24 -11.93 14.51
N ARG A 329 20.80 -10.94 15.30
CA ARG A 329 19.50 -11.01 15.99
C ARG A 329 18.31 -11.09 15.03
N LEU A 330 18.34 -10.35 13.92
CA LEU A 330 17.31 -10.48 12.88
C LEU A 330 17.25 -11.89 12.29
N LYS A 331 18.41 -12.54 12.02
CA LYS A 331 18.44 -13.93 11.55
C LYS A 331 17.81 -14.89 12.56
N GLU A 332 18.11 -14.71 13.84
CA GLU A 332 17.56 -15.53 14.91
C GLU A 332 16.04 -15.35 15.06
N LEU A 333 15.57 -14.09 15.05
CA LEU A 333 14.15 -13.75 15.17
C LEU A 333 13.32 -14.22 13.97
N ASN A 334 13.92 -14.33 12.79
CA ASN A 334 13.26 -14.84 11.59
C ASN A 334 13.31 -16.36 11.43
N ASN A 335 13.99 -17.06 12.33
CA ASN A 335 13.98 -18.52 12.31
C ASN A 335 12.63 -19.05 12.84
N VAL A 336 11.74 -19.42 11.90
CA VAL A 336 10.36 -19.90 12.16
C VAL A 336 10.29 -21.01 13.21
N SER A 337 11.28 -21.90 13.26
CA SER A 337 11.34 -23.01 14.24
C SER A 337 11.44 -22.55 15.70
N LYS A 338 11.83 -21.30 15.94
CA LYS A 338 12.06 -20.70 17.26
C LYS A 338 11.04 -19.62 17.62
N THR A 339 10.13 -19.25 16.73
CA THR A 339 9.21 -18.14 16.96
C THR A 339 7.91 -18.63 17.60
N MET A 340 7.59 -18.10 18.79
CA MET A 340 6.30 -18.35 19.44
C MET A 340 5.11 -17.73 18.67
N TYR A 341 5.37 -16.66 17.90
CA TYR A 341 4.35 -15.94 17.15
C TYR A 341 4.74 -15.84 15.67
N PRO A 342 4.12 -16.64 14.78
CA PRO A 342 4.44 -16.60 13.35
C PRO A 342 4.04 -15.26 12.74
N SER A 343 4.79 -14.78 11.74
CA SER A 343 4.37 -13.63 10.95
C SER A 343 3.17 -14.01 10.07
N LEU A 344 2.30 -13.04 9.78
CA LEU A 344 1.41 -13.12 8.63
C LEU A 344 2.08 -12.47 7.42
N TYR A 345 1.56 -12.80 6.24
CA TYR A 345 2.12 -12.44 4.94
C TYR A 345 1.05 -11.82 4.04
N ILE A 346 1.52 -10.99 3.12
CA ILE A 346 0.71 -10.50 2.02
C ILE A 346 0.40 -11.68 1.07
N PRO A 347 -0.88 -11.96 0.81
CA PRO A 347 -1.29 -13.01 -0.10
C PRO A 347 -1.10 -12.60 -1.57
N GLY A 348 -0.98 -13.59 -2.44
CA GLY A 348 -0.89 -13.36 -3.87
C GLY A 348 0.54 -13.23 -4.39
N LYS A 349 0.64 -12.89 -5.69
CA LYS A 349 1.88 -12.36 -6.27
C LYS A 349 2.11 -10.98 -5.69
N VAL A 350 3.26 -10.79 -5.04
CA VAL A 350 3.62 -9.50 -4.46
C VAL A 350 4.47 -8.71 -5.46
N ILE A 351 4.04 -7.49 -5.76
CA ILE A 351 4.68 -6.58 -6.69
C ILE A 351 5.15 -5.35 -5.92
N GLN A 352 6.47 -5.15 -5.87
CA GLN A 352 7.05 -3.96 -5.25
C GLN A 352 7.15 -2.84 -6.27
N ILE A 353 6.68 -1.65 -5.89
CA ILE A 353 6.82 -0.42 -6.66
C ILE A 353 8.07 0.31 -6.15
N LEU A 354 9.04 0.50 -7.03
CA LEU A 354 10.31 1.11 -6.71
C LEU A 354 10.52 2.39 -7.51
N ARG A 355 11.25 3.32 -6.93
CA ARG A 355 11.67 4.56 -7.57
C ARG A 355 12.98 4.31 -8.29
N ALA A 356 12.97 4.41 -9.61
CA ALA A 356 14.18 4.41 -10.41
C ALA A 356 14.86 5.78 -10.26
N LYS A 357 16.17 5.78 -9.95
CA LYS A 357 17.00 6.96 -10.13
C LYS A 357 17.47 6.98 -11.58
N GLU A 358 17.11 8.01 -12.33
CA GLU A 358 17.80 8.28 -13.60
C GLU A 358 19.25 8.62 -13.29
N ASN A 359 20.16 7.70 -13.60
CA ASN A 359 21.54 8.09 -13.82
C ASN A 359 21.55 8.87 -15.14
N LYS A 360 21.70 10.20 -15.07
CA LYS A 360 22.04 10.99 -16.27
C LYS A 360 23.37 10.48 -16.80
N ILE A 361 23.33 9.50 -17.70
CA ILE A 361 24.44 9.23 -18.60
C ILE A 361 24.47 10.43 -19.52
N SER A 362 25.40 11.34 -19.27
CA SER A 362 25.72 12.47 -20.12
C SER A 362 26.10 11.96 -21.51
N LYS A 363 25.12 11.91 -22.43
CA LYS A 363 25.43 11.93 -23.86
C LYS A 363 25.86 13.35 -24.20
N SER A 364 27.14 13.64 -24.02
CA SER A 364 27.77 14.78 -24.70
C SER A 364 27.82 14.43 -26.18
N GLN A 365 26.80 14.84 -26.93
CA GLN A 365 26.93 14.99 -28.37
C GLN A 365 27.25 16.46 -28.66
N ASN A 366 28.45 16.66 -29.21
CA ASN A 366 28.92 17.87 -29.84
C ASN A 366 27.84 18.50 -30.71
N LYS A 367 27.66 19.81 -30.58
CA LYS A 367 27.38 20.70 -31.71
C LYS A 367 27.86 22.09 -31.38
N ASP A 368 28.76 22.54 -32.24
CA ASP A 368 29.45 23.82 -32.25
C ASP A 368 28.51 25.02 -32.41
N GLU A 369 28.95 26.12 -31.79
CA GLU A 369 28.98 27.53 -32.23
C GLU A 369 28.00 27.99 -33.34
N ASN A 370 27.15 28.98 -33.02
CA ASN A 370 27.26 30.36 -33.57
C ASN A 370 26.18 31.34 -33.05
N GLU A 371 26.68 32.46 -32.53
CA GLU A 371 26.28 33.88 -32.71
C GLU A 371 24.83 34.39 -32.59
N ASP A 372 24.66 35.26 -31.58
CA ASP A 372 24.21 36.67 -31.60
C ASP A 372 22.82 37.15 -32.08
N MET A 373 22.11 37.71 -31.07
CA MET A 373 21.62 39.10 -30.95
C MET A 373 20.29 39.59 -31.61
N HIS A 374 19.54 40.34 -30.76
CA HIS A 374 18.51 41.38 -31.02
C HIS A 374 16.97 41.08 -31.01
N LYS A 375 16.37 41.33 -29.82
CA LYS A 375 15.37 42.37 -29.46
C LYS A 375 14.15 42.71 -30.36
N ILE A 376 12.97 42.59 -29.72
CA ILE A 376 11.85 43.57 -29.52
C ILE A 376 10.54 43.46 -30.34
N LYS A 377 9.48 43.11 -29.57
CA LYS A 377 8.05 43.54 -29.52
C LYS A 377 7.19 43.61 -30.80
N SER A 378 6.04 42.92 -30.78
CA SER A 378 4.72 43.58 -30.90
C SER A 378 3.57 42.73 -30.32
N ARG A 379 2.49 43.42 -29.91
CA ARG A 379 1.26 42.91 -29.27
C ARG A 379 0.26 42.35 -30.30
N ARG A 380 -0.48 41.29 -29.98
CA ARG A 380 -1.96 41.29 -29.86
C ARG A 380 -2.53 39.91 -29.49
N SER A 381 -3.72 40.01 -28.90
CA SER A 381 -4.58 39.05 -28.22
C SER A 381 -5.20 37.95 -29.09
N SER A 382 -5.31 36.73 -28.54
CA SER A 382 -6.45 35.84 -28.77
C SER A 382 -6.42 34.64 -27.80
N ILE A 383 -7.45 34.59 -26.94
CA ILE A 383 -8.13 33.44 -26.30
C ILE A 383 -7.38 32.10 -26.33
N THR A 384 -7.04 31.57 -25.16
CA THR A 384 -6.52 30.20 -25.01
C THR A 384 -7.16 29.50 -23.82
N VAL A 385 -7.62 28.28 -24.11
CA VAL A 385 -8.07 27.21 -23.23
C VAL A 385 -7.17 27.09 -21.99
N VAL A 386 -7.76 27.01 -20.80
CA VAL A 386 -7.00 26.86 -19.55
C VAL A 386 -6.57 25.41 -19.41
N GLU A 387 -5.40 25.10 -19.95
CA GLU A 387 -4.61 23.93 -19.61
C GLU A 387 -4.09 24.00 -18.16
N ASN A 388 -3.95 22.81 -17.57
CA ASN A 388 -3.65 22.56 -16.17
C ASN A 388 -2.42 23.32 -15.63
N VAL A 389 -2.63 24.06 -14.54
CA VAL A 389 -1.55 24.63 -13.72
C VAL A 389 -0.87 23.52 -12.91
N SER A 390 0.11 22.85 -13.53
CA SER A 390 1.23 22.26 -12.79
C SER A 390 2.23 23.37 -12.50
N LYS A 391 2.47 23.67 -11.23
CA LYS A 391 3.57 24.57 -10.84
C LYS A 391 4.90 23.88 -11.17
N HIS A 392 5.41 24.16 -12.36
CA HIS A 392 6.75 23.79 -12.80
C HIS A 392 7.78 24.51 -11.93
N ILE A 393 8.46 23.76 -11.06
CA ILE A 393 9.71 24.20 -10.44
C ILE A 393 10.82 23.69 -11.39
N PRO A 394 11.60 24.56 -12.05
CA PRO A 394 12.68 24.11 -12.91
C PRO A 394 13.74 23.37 -12.07
N GLY A 395 14.04 22.11 -12.43
CA GLY A 395 15.21 21.38 -11.89
C GLY A 395 14.94 20.11 -11.08
N THR A 396 13.70 19.71 -10.84
CA THR A 396 13.41 18.38 -10.24
C THR A 396 13.50 17.30 -11.31
N ALA A 397 14.48 16.39 -11.19
CA ALA A 397 14.56 15.18 -12.02
C ALA A 397 13.20 14.45 -12.03
N LYS A 398 12.74 14.02 -13.21
CA LYS A 398 11.47 13.30 -13.35
C LYS A 398 11.62 11.97 -12.59
N VAL A 399 10.77 11.76 -11.59
CA VAL A 399 10.86 10.57 -10.73
C VAL A 399 10.14 9.42 -11.43
N HIS A 400 10.90 8.43 -11.86
CA HIS A 400 10.38 7.24 -12.54
C HIS A 400 10.13 6.10 -11.56
N TYR A 401 9.08 5.32 -11.82
CA TYR A 401 8.72 4.16 -11.01
C TYR A 401 8.65 2.89 -11.85
N THR A 402 9.03 1.77 -11.25
CA THR A 402 9.05 0.45 -11.88
C THR A 402 8.40 -0.60 -10.97
N LEU A 403 7.77 -1.59 -11.58
CA LEU A 403 7.11 -2.72 -10.90
C LEU A 403 8.02 -3.95 -10.93
N HIS A 404 8.18 -4.62 -9.79
CA HIS A 404 9.05 -5.78 -9.65
C HIS A 404 8.35 -6.89 -8.86
N TYR A 405 8.34 -8.12 -9.40
CA TYR A 405 7.91 -9.27 -8.62
C TYR A 405 8.89 -9.52 -7.46
N ILE A 406 8.35 -9.70 -6.27
CA ILE A 406 9.10 -9.98 -5.06
C ILE A 406 8.45 -11.14 -4.30
N THR A 407 9.21 -11.74 -3.38
CA THR A 407 8.70 -12.76 -2.48
C THR A 407 7.85 -12.15 -1.38
N SER A 408 6.82 -12.85 -0.91
CA SER A 408 6.05 -12.45 0.27
C SER A 408 6.89 -12.33 1.55
N ALA A 409 8.14 -12.81 1.55
CA ALA A 409 9.13 -12.64 2.62
C ALA A 409 9.39 -11.17 3.02
N ILE A 410 8.92 -10.18 2.25
CA ILE A 410 8.90 -8.79 2.72
C ILE A 410 8.16 -8.63 4.07
N SER A 411 7.19 -9.50 4.37
CA SER A 411 6.45 -9.49 5.63
C SER A 411 7.19 -10.13 6.81
N ASP A 412 8.37 -10.74 6.58
CA ASP A 412 9.18 -11.32 7.66
C ASP A 412 9.71 -10.25 8.62
N GLU A 413 10.05 -9.08 8.07
CA GLU A 413 10.72 -7.99 8.78
C GLU A 413 9.96 -6.66 8.63
N MET A 414 9.64 -6.04 9.78
CA MET A 414 9.23 -4.63 9.81
C MET A 414 10.43 -3.73 9.54
N THR A 415 10.57 -3.31 8.28
CA THR A 415 11.66 -2.42 7.85
C THR A 415 11.36 -0.99 8.29
N LEU A 416 12.13 -0.49 9.25
CA LEU A 416 11.96 0.87 9.80
C LEU A 416 12.78 1.89 9.02
N THR A 417 12.33 2.30 7.83
CA THR A 417 13.00 3.36 7.07
C THR A 417 12.47 4.76 7.43
N LYS A 418 13.02 5.82 6.84
CA LYS A 418 12.51 7.20 7.04
C LYS A 418 11.13 7.40 6.44
N THR A 419 10.80 6.64 5.40
CA THR A 419 9.60 6.82 4.59
C THR A 419 8.58 5.70 4.75
N CYS A 420 8.85 4.62 5.49
CA CYS A 420 7.95 3.45 5.58
C CYS A 420 6.48 3.77 5.93
N ILE A 421 6.22 4.85 6.68
CA ILE A 421 4.87 5.37 6.95
C ILE A 421 4.31 6.17 5.78
N GLU A 422 5.13 7.02 5.16
CA GLU A 422 4.76 7.83 3.99
C GLU A 422 4.50 6.95 2.76
N ASP A 423 5.28 5.89 2.61
CA ASP A 423 5.18 4.91 1.53
C ASP A 423 3.84 4.14 1.59
N HIS A 424 3.20 4.05 2.76
CA HIS A 424 1.83 3.53 2.91
C HIS A 424 0.74 4.52 2.52
N MET A 425 1.05 5.83 2.49
CA MET A 425 0.01 6.82 2.27
C MET A 425 -0.50 6.72 0.84
N ILE A 426 -1.81 6.90 0.68
CA ILE A 426 -2.49 6.83 -0.60
C ILE A 426 -1.84 7.74 -1.66
N SER A 427 -1.32 8.89 -1.25
CA SER A 427 -0.60 9.82 -2.14
C SER A 427 0.70 9.24 -2.72
N ALA A 428 1.41 8.37 -1.99
CA ALA A 428 2.60 7.69 -2.50
C ALA A 428 2.25 6.74 -3.64
N TYR A 429 1.21 5.92 -3.46
CA TYR A 429 0.68 5.04 -4.51
C TYR A 429 0.14 5.83 -5.69
N GLN A 430 -0.61 6.91 -5.45
CA GLN A 430 -1.11 7.77 -6.53
C GLN A 430 0.02 8.36 -7.36
N ASN A 431 1.07 8.89 -6.72
CA ASN A 431 2.23 9.43 -7.43
C ASN A 431 2.94 8.33 -8.24
N ALA A 432 3.09 7.13 -7.68
CA ALA A 432 3.76 6.03 -8.34
C ALA A 432 2.97 5.53 -9.56
N PHE A 433 1.68 5.24 -9.42
CA PHE A 433 0.83 4.77 -10.53
C PHE A 433 0.60 5.85 -11.60
N THR A 434 0.54 7.13 -11.23
CA THR A 434 0.49 8.22 -12.21
C THR A 434 1.78 8.27 -13.03
N SER A 435 2.94 8.14 -12.38
CA SER A 435 4.24 8.10 -13.08
C SER A 435 4.40 6.86 -13.97
N ILE A 436 3.94 5.69 -13.50
CA ILE A 436 3.93 4.45 -14.29
C ILE A 436 3.03 4.60 -15.52
N LYS A 437 1.80 5.09 -15.35
CA LYS A 437 0.88 5.35 -16.46
C LYS A 437 1.50 6.32 -17.48
N ASP A 438 2.08 7.41 -16.99
CA ASP A 438 2.77 8.39 -17.83
C ASP A 438 4.00 7.84 -18.57
N HIS A 439 4.62 6.77 -18.08
CA HIS A 439 5.83 6.20 -18.68
C HIS A 439 5.52 5.06 -19.67
N TYR A 440 4.56 4.20 -19.33
CA TYR A 440 4.26 3.00 -20.10
C TYR A 440 3.04 3.13 -21.01
N LEU A 441 2.16 4.12 -20.80
CA LEU A 441 0.84 4.21 -21.44
C LEU A 441 0.58 5.57 -22.12
N LYS A 442 1.62 6.36 -22.41
CA LYS A 442 1.50 7.69 -23.03
C LYS A 442 1.54 7.69 -24.57
N ASP A 443 1.85 6.56 -25.19
CA ASP A 443 2.06 6.44 -26.64
C ASP A 443 0.98 5.62 -27.38
N ASP A 444 -0.18 5.34 -26.74
CA ASP A 444 -1.33 4.66 -27.36
C ASP A 444 -2.52 5.60 -27.62
#